data_AF-A0A965AGV0-F1
#
_entry.id   AF-A0A965AGV0-F1
#
_cell.length_a   1.000
_cell.length_b   1.000
_cell.length_c   1.000
_cell.angle_alpha   90.00
_cell.angle_beta   90.00
_cell.angle_gamma   90.00
#
_symmetry.space_group_name_H-M   'P 1'
#
loop_
_entity.id
_entity.type
_entity.pdbx_description
1 polymer ?
#
loop_
_entity_poly.entity_id
_entity_poly.type
_entity_poly.pdbx_seq_one_letter_code
_entity_poly.pdbx_strand_id
1 'polypeptide(L)'
;MSMLLAFIAAFALSFVGTIPPGTLNLSVLQLGLENKLKAAWQFSIAAALVEYPYCWIAIHFETLITSTPGIEENFERIGASVMLILGILNLISLRRQHIKKVDAKTFGFGKGLMLGILNPLAIPYWIGITAYL
;
A
#
# COMPACT_ATOMS: atom_id res chain seq x y z
N MET A 1 22.94 -4.67 -9.04
CA MET A 1 22.07 -5.08 -10.18
C MET A 1 22.20 -4.07 -11.32
N SER A 2 21.97 -4.46 -12.58
CA SER A 2 21.85 -3.47 -13.66
C SER A 2 20.56 -2.66 -13.49
N MET A 3 20.55 -1.39 -13.91
CA MET A 3 19.38 -0.50 -13.75
C MET A 3 18.10 -1.08 -14.38
N LEU A 4 18.25 -1.78 -15.50
CA LEU A 4 17.15 -2.49 -16.17
C LEU A 4 16.56 -3.60 -15.28
N LEU A 5 17.43 -4.39 -14.64
CA LEU A 5 16.98 -5.49 -13.77
C LEU A 5 16.28 -4.95 -12.52
N ALA A 6 16.79 -3.87 -11.93
CA ALA A 6 16.15 -3.19 -10.80
C ALA A 6 14.76 -2.63 -11.18
N PHE A 7 14.63 -2.01 -12.36
CA PHE A 7 13.35 -1.54 -12.87
C PHE A 7 12.35 -2.68 -13.06
N ILE A 8 12.76 -3.77 -13.70
CA ILE A 8 11.88 -4.93 -13.93
C ILE A 8 11.45 -5.57 -12.60
N ALA A 9 12.38 -5.71 -11.64
CA ALA A 9 12.08 -6.23 -10.32
C ALA A 9 11.09 -5.33 -9.57
N ALA A 10 11.36 -4.02 -9.48
CA ALA A 10 10.47 -3.07 -8.83
C ALA A 10 9.08 -3.00 -9.49
N PHE A 11 9.02 -3.10 -10.82
CA PHE A 11 7.75 -3.15 -11.55
C PHE A 11 6.94 -4.42 -11.22
N ALA A 12 7.57 -5.59 -11.28
CA ALA A 12 6.91 -6.86 -10.97
C ALA A 12 6.46 -6.90 -9.51
N LEU A 13 7.30 -6.43 -8.59
CA LEU A 13 6.97 -6.35 -7.18
C LEU A 13 5.85 -5.35 -6.94
N SER A 14 5.88 -4.13 -7.48
CA SER A 14 4.76 -3.19 -7.36
C SER A 14 3.43 -3.80 -7.83
N PHE A 15 3.46 -4.55 -8.95
CA PHE A 15 2.28 -5.28 -9.42
C PHE A 15 1.80 -6.32 -8.40
N VAL A 16 2.68 -7.20 -7.90
CA VAL A 16 2.35 -8.23 -6.91
C VAL A 16 1.80 -7.63 -5.62
N GLY A 17 2.40 -6.54 -5.11
CA GLY A 17 1.93 -5.85 -3.91
C GLY A 17 0.54 -5.26 -4.04
N THR A 18 0.12 -4.97 -5.27
CA THR A 18 -1.20 -4.43 -5.59
C THR A 18 -2.22 -5.52 -5.90
N ILE A 19 -1.85 -6.81 -5.98
CA ILE A 19 -2.83 -7.90 -6.21
C ILE A 19 -3.74 -8.15 -4.98
N PRO A 20 -3.21 -8.23 -3.74
CA PRO A 20 -4.03 -8.52 -2.57
C PRO A 20 -5.23 -7.56 -2.44
N PRO A 21 -6.41 -8.06 -2.01
CA PRO A 21 -7.58 -7.21 -1.83
C PRO A 21 -7.32 -6.19 -0.71
N GLY A 22 -7.24 -4.92 -1.08
CA GLY A 22 -7.01 -3.79 -0.17
C GLY A 22 -8.02 -2.66 -0.39
N THR A 23 -7.93 -1.62 0.43
CA THR A 23 -8.83 -0.45 0.36
C THR A 23 -8.84 0.20 -1.02
N LEU A 24 -7.66 0.36 -1.65
CA LEU A 24 -7.52 0.93 -2.98
C LEU A 24 -8.13 0.01 -4.06
N ASN A 25 -7.74 -1.27 -4.05
CA ASN A 25 -8.17 -2.24 -5.06
C ASN A 25 -9.68 -2.51 -5.01
N LEU A 26 -10.26 -2.65 -3.82
CA LEU A 26 -11.70 -2.83 -3.64
C LEU A 26 -12.47 -1.57 -4.05
N SER A 27 -11.90 -0.38 -3.85
CA SER A 27 -12.50 0.87 -4.31
C SER A 27 -12.52 0.96 -5.83
N VAL A 28 -11.42 0.61 -6.51
CA VAL A 28 -11.35 0.56 -7.97
C VAL A 28 -12.28 -0.51 -8.53
N LEU A 29 -12.32 -1.69 -7.90
CA LEU A 29 -13.23 -2.78 -8.26
C LEU A 29 -14.70 -2.34 -8.15
N GLN A 30 -15.08 -1.68 -7.05
CA GLN A 30 -16.44 -1.16 -6.86
C GLN A 30 -16.80 -0.13 -7.94
N LEU A 31 -15.89 0.78 -8.29
CA LEU A 31 -16.10 1.74 -9.38
C LEU A 31 -16.26 1.07 -10.73
N GLY A 32 -15.51 -0.01 -10.98
CA GLY A 32 -15.65 -0.85 -12.18
C GLY A 32 -17.02 -1.53 -12.25
N LEU A 33 -17.47 -2.14 -11.14
CA LEU A 33 -18.79 -2.79 -11.04
C LEU A 33 -19.96 -1.79 -11.24
N GLU A 34 -19.75 -0.53 -10.88
CA GLU A 34 -20.73 0.55 -11.09
C GLU A 34 -20.60 1.25 -12.46
N ASN A 35 -19.78 0.72 -13.38
CA ASN A 35 -19.51 1.30 -14.71
C ASN A 35 -18.95 2.73 -14.68
N LYS A 36 -18.26 3.12 -13.61
CA LYS A 36 -17.65 4.44 -13.43
C LYS A 36 -16.17 4.44 -13.81
N LEU A 37 -15.84 4.01 -15.03
CA LEU A 37 -14.45 3.83 -15.48
C LEU A 37 -13.61 5.11 -15.40
N LYS A 38 -14.19 6.28 -15.73
CA LYS A 38 -13.49 7.56 -15.61
C LYS A 38 -13.06 7.85 -14.16
N ALA A 39 -13.93 7.56 -13.19
CA ALA A 39 -13.63 7.73 -11.78
C ALA A 39 -12.60 6.69 -11.30
N ALA A 40 -12.68 5.44 -11.77
CA ALA A 40 -11.71 4.39 -11.48
C ALA A 40 -10.30 4.77 -11.94
N TRP A 41 -10.16 5.31 -13.15
CA TRP A 41 -8.88 5.82 -13.66
C TRP A 41 -8.36 7.00 -12.84
N GLN A 42 -9.19 8.00 -12.58
CA GLN A 42 -8.80 9.15 -11.75
C GLN A 42 -8.37 8.74 -10.34
N PHE A 43 -9.07 7.79 -9.74
CA PHE A 43 -8.72 7.23 -8.43
C PHE A 43 -7.38 6.52 -8.47
N SER A 44 -7.17 5.65 -9.47
CA SER A 44 -5.95 4.84 -9.59
C SER A 44 -4.72 5.71 -9.83
N ILE A 45 -4.83 6.74 -10.68
CA ILE A 45 -3.74 7.70 -10.93
C ILE A 45 -3.41 8.46 -9.64
N ALA A 46 -4.42 8.93 -8.90
CA ALA A 46 -4.20 9.62 -7.63
C ALA A 46 -3.51 8.73 -6.60
N ALA A 47 -3.94 7.46 -6.48
CA ALA A 47 -3.32 6.50 -5.57
C ALA A 47 -1.86 6.22 -5.95
N ALA A 48 -1.57 6.00 -7.24
CA ALA A 48 -0.22 5.77 -7.73
C ALA A 48 0.72 6.97 -7.49
N LEU A 49 0.22 8.21 -7.63
CA LEU A 49 0.98 9.42 -7.33
C LEU A 49 1.38 9.51 -5.86
N VAL A 50 0.51 9.06 -4.95
CA VAL A 50 0.82 9.03 -3.51
C VAL A 50 1.80 7.91 -3.16
N GLU A 51 1.83 6.83 -3.93
CA GLU A 51 2.75 5.72 -3.68
C GLU A 51 4.22 6.08 -3.94
N TYR A 52 4.47 6.98 -4.89
CA TYR A 52 5.82 7.46 -5.19
C TYR A 52 6.59 8.02 -3.97
N PRO A 53 6.06 9.00 -3.21
CA PRO A 53 6.74 9.48 -2.01
C PRO A 53 6.88 8.41 -0.92
N TYR A 54 5.99 7.41 -0.84
CA TYR A 54 6.18 6.30 0.11
C TYR A 54 7.35 5.41 -0.25
N CYS A 55 7.52 5.10 -1.52
CA CYS A 55 8.69 4.36 -2.00
C CYS A 55 9.98 5.13 -1.68
N TRP A 56 10.00 6.45 -1.92
CA TRP A 56 11.14 7.31 -1.58
C TRP A 56 11.46 7.35 -0.08
N ILE A 57 10.42 7.46 0.77
CA ILE A 57 10.57 7.41 2.23
C ILE A 57 11.08 6.02 2.66
N ALA A 58 10.55 4.93 2.11
CA ALA A 58 10.95 3.58 2.46
C ALA A 58 12.43 3.31 2.18
N ILE A 59 12.96 3.80 1.06
CA ILE A 59 14.39 3.72 0.73
C ILE A 59 15.25 4.47 1.77
N HIS A 60 14.81 5.64 2.24
CA HIS A 60 15.53 6.34 3.31
C HIS A 60 15.47 5.57 4.63
N PHE A 61 14.33 4.96 4.95
CA PHE A 61 14.17 4.13 6.15
C PHE A 61 15.02 2.87 6.11
N GLU A 62 15.24 2.27 4.94
CA GLU A 62 16.13 1.11 4.79
C GLU A 62 17.52 1.43 5.32
N THR A 63 18.12 2.57 4.96
CA THR A 63 19.44 2.98 5.49
C THR A 63 19.46 3.17 7.02
N LEU A 64 18.34 3.57 7.63
CA LEU A 64 18.23 3.68 9.09
C LEU A 64 18.12 2.31 9.77
N ILE A 65 17.44 1.36 9.11
CA ILE A 65 17.28 -0.01 9.58
C ILE A 65 18.62 -0.75 9.52
N THR A 66 19.32 -0.68 8.38
CA THR A 66 20.60 -1.39 8.15
C THR A 66 21.78 -0.77 8.89
N SER A 67 21.69 0.50 9.29
CA SER A 67 22.72 1.14 10.15
C SER A 67 22.58 0.82 11.64
N THR A 68 21.47 0.19 12.07
CA THR A 68 21.22 -0.14 13.47
C THR A 68 21.18 -1.66 13.66
N PRO A 69 22.27 -2.31 14.12
CA PRO A 69 22.39 -3.78 14.15
C PRO A 69 21.25 -4.49 14.88
N GLY A 70 20.76 -3.90 15.98
CA GLY A 70 19.65 -4.48 16.75
C GLY A 70 18.28 -4.40 16.06
N ILE A 71 18.09 -3.49 15.10
CA ILE A 71 16.87 -3.41 14.28
C ILE A 71 16.98 -4.38 13.10
N GLU A 72 18.14 -4.40 12.45
CA GLU A 72 18.43 -5.32 11.32
C GLU A 72 18.26 -6.78 11.74
N GLU A 73 18.90 -7.22 12.83
CA GLU A 73 18.84 -8.62 13.30
C GLU A 73 17.41 -9.05 13.68
N ASN A 74 16.59 -8.10 14.13
CA ASN A 74 15.21 -8.34 14.56
C ASN A 74 14.16 -7.90 13.54
N PHE A 75 14.55 -7.50 12.32
CA PHE A 75 13.66 -6.87 11.36
C PHE A 75 12.46 -7.77 11.02
N GLU A 76 12.69 -9.07 10.83
CA GLU A 76 11.63 -10.05 10.58
C GLU A 76 10.62 -10.10 11.74
N ARG A 77 11.08 -10.07 13.00
CA ARG A 77 10.22 -10.11 14.19
C ARG A 77 9.41 -8.82 14.34
N ILE A 78 10.02 -7.68 14.03
CA ILE A 78 9.37 -6.36 14.02
C ILE A 78 8.29 -6.34 12.93
N GLY A 79 8.63 -6.74 11.70
CA GLY A 79 7.72 -6.82 10.58
C GLY A 79 6.53 -7.75 10.86
N ALA A 80 6.79 -8.94 11.41
CA ALA A 80 5.75 -9.88 11.82
C ALA A 80 4.81 -9.28 12.88
N SER A 81 5.37 -8.57 13.86
CA SER A 81 4.59 -7.90 14.90
C SER A 81 3.70 -6.78 14.33
N VAL A 82 4.24 -5.95 13.43
CA VAL A 82 3.49 -4.89 12.75
C VAL A 82 2.35 -5.49 11.91
N MET A 83 2.64 -6.53 11.13
CA MET A 83 1.63 -7.22 10.31
C MET A 83 0.54 -7.86 11.16
N LEU A 84 0.90 -8.51 12.27
CA LEU A 84 -0.07 -9.08 13.21
C LEU A 84 -0.95 -8.01 13.84
N ILE A 85 -0.37 -6.89 14.30
CA ILE A 85 -1.13 -5.77 14.86
C ILE A 85 -2.09 -5.20 13.82
N LEU A 86 -1.62 -4.94 12.60
CA LEU A 86 -2.47 -4.45 11.51
C LEU A 86 -3.58 -5.45 11.18
N GLY A 87 -3.30 -6.75 11.17
CA GLY A 87 -4.29 -7.82 10.97
C GLY A 87 -5.36 -7.81 12.07
N ILE A 88 -4.95 -7.76 13.34
CA ILE A 88 -5.85 -7.70 14.49
C ILE A 88 -6.71 -6.43 14.45
N LEU A 89 -6.12 -5.26 14.17
CA LEU A 89 -6.84 -4.00 14.05
C LEU A 89 -7.90 -4.05 12.94
N ASN A 90 -7.57 -4.64 11.79
CA ASN A 90 -8.53 -4.84 10.70
C ASN A 90 -9.68 -5.79 11.09
N LEU A 91 -9.39 -6.89 11.79
CA LEU A 91 -10.41 -7.82 12.29
C LEU A 91 -11.35 -7.18 13.33
N ILE A 92 -10.81 -6.37 14.25
CA ILE A 92 -11.60 -5.64 15.24
C ILE A 92 -12.47 -4.57 14.56
N SER A 93 -11.92 -3.87 13.57
CA SER A 93 -12.66 -2.89 12.76
C SER A 93 -13.87 -3.53 12.07
N LEU A 94 -13.72 -4.77 11.58
CA LEU A 94 -14.80 -5.54 10.96
C LEU A 94 -16.01 -5.72 11.90
N ARG A 95 -15.78 -5.93 13.20
CA ARG A 95 -16.86 -6.07 14.21
C ARG A 95 -17.62 -4.77 14.50
N ARG A 96 -17.06 -3.62 14.16
CA ARG A 96 -17.64 -2.29 14.47
C ARG A 96 -18.31 -1.62 13.27
N GLN A 97 -18.22 -2.22 12.09
CA GLN A 97 -18.84 -1.65 10.90
C GLN A 97 -20.31 -2.06 10.81
N HIS A 98 -21.22 -1.12 11.10
CA HIS A 98 -22.43 -1.04 10.29
C HIS A 98 -21.98 -0.83 8.84
N ILE A 99 -22.48 -1.64 7.90
CA ILE A 99 -22.20 -1.51 6.47
C ILE A 99 -22.71 -0.12 6.02
N LYS A 100 -21.90 0.93 6.21
CA LYS A 100 -22.12 2.21 5.55
C LYS A 100 -21.76 1.95 4.10
N LYS A 101 -22.79 1.89 3.24
CA LYS A 101 -22.59 1.96 1.80
C LYS A 101 -21.74 3.18 1.54
N VAL A 102 -20.47 2.97 1.21
CA VAL A 102 -19.57 4.05 0.84
C VAL A 102 -20.14 4.60 -0.46
N ASP A 103 -20.69 5.80 -0.38
CA ASP A 103 -21.49 6.37 -1.45
C ASP A 103 -20.62 6.59 -2.67
N ALA A 104 -20.84 5.77 -3.70
CA ALA A 104 -19.87 5.64 -4.77
C ALA A 104 -19.87 6.83 -5.74
N LYS A 105 -20.77 7.80 -5.53
CA LYS A 105 -20.73 9.12 -6.18
C LYS A 105 -19.52 9.96 -5.76
N THR A 106 -18.83 9.61 -4.68
CA THR A 106 -17.69 10.40 -4.13
C THR A 106 -16.31 9.87 -4.50
N PHE A 107 -16.21 8.76 -5.25
CA PHE A 107 -14.91 8.29 -5.70
C PHE A 107 -14.48 9.03 -6.96
N GLY A 108 -13.32 9.66 -6.86
CA GLY A 108 -12.64 10.40 -7.90
C GLY A 108 -11.23 10.70 -7.41
N PHE A 109 -10.53 11.63 -8.08
CA PHE A 109 -9.12 11.92 -7.79
C PHE A 109 -8.84 12.21 -6.31
N GLY A 110 -9.62 13.08 -5.66
CA GLY A 110 -9.41 13.45 -4.26
C GLY A 110 -9.56 12.30 -3.27
N LYS A 111 -10.49 11.36 -3.53
CA LYS A 111 -10.64 10.16 -2.70
C LYS A 111 -9.51 9.16 -2.93
N GLY A 112 -8.99 9.09 -4.16
CA GLY A 112 -7.77 8.35 -4.48
C GLY A 112 -6.55 8.88 -3.73
N LEU A 113 -6.39 10.21 -3.65
CA LEU A 113 -5.35 10.84 -2.83
C LEU A 113 -5.52 10.48 -1.36
N MET A 114 -6.72 10.69 -0.80
CA MET A 114 -6.97 10.47 0.62
C MET A 114 -6.74 9.01 1.03
N LEU A 115 -7.31 8.06 0.26
CA LEU A 115 -7.14 6.63 0.57
C LEU A 115 -5.73 6.14 0.25
N GLY A 116 -5.05 6.75 -0.72
CA GLY A 116 -3.63 6.50 -0.98
C GLY A 116 -2.78 6.91 0.23
N ILE A 117 -3.02 8.11 0.77
CA ILE A 117 -2.28 8.63 1.94
C ILE A 117 -2.58 7.80 3.19
N LEU A 118 -3.80 7.30 3.30
CA LEU A 118 -4.21 6.47 4.42
C LEU A 118 -3.93 4.99 4.18
N ASN A 119 -3.16 4.60 3.15
CA ASN A 119 -2.84 3.20 2.89
C ASN A 119 -1.76 2.71 3.88
N PRO A 120 -2.15 2.02 4.98
CA PRO A 120 -1.20 1.67 6.03
C PRO A 120 -0.29 0.53 5.60
N LEU A 121 -0.61 -0.16 4.50
CA LEU A 121 0.15 -1.30 3.98
C LEU A 121 1.27 -0.86 3.03
N ALA A 122 1.20 0.33 2.45
CA ALA A 122 2.19 0.81 1.48
C ALA A 122 3.59 0.90 2.09
N ILE A 123 3.72 1.52 3.27
CA ILE A 123 5.01 1.71 3.92
C ILE A 123 5.64 0.37 4.34
N PRO A 124 4.96 -0.51 5.11
CA PRO A 124 5.52 -1.82 5.47
C PRO A 124 5.88 -2.67 4.26
N TYR A 125 5.06 -2.62 3.19
CA TYR A 125 5.34 -3.33 1.95
C TYR A 125 6.65 -2.88 1.31
N TRP A 126 6.80 -1.57 1.08
CA TRP A 126 7.99 -1.03 0.44
C TRP A 126 9.25 -1.21 1.28
N ILE A 127 9.17 -0.99 2.60
CA ILE A 127 10.33 -1.22 3.50
C ILE A 127 10.75 -2.69 3.45
N GLY A 128 9.79 -3.63 3.52
CA GLY A 128 10.09 -5.05 3.42
C GLY A 128 10.79 -5.38 2.10
N ILE A 129 10.27 -4.88 0.99
CA ILE A 129 10.86 -5.12 -0.33
C ILE A 129 12.25 -4.50 -0.48
N THR A 130 12.44 -3.24 -0.08
CA THR A 130 13.72 -2.55 -0.21
C THR A 130 14.78 -3.13 0.69
N ALA A 131 14.43 -3.73 1.83
CA ALA A 131 15.38 -4.40 2.70
C ALA A 131 15.93 -5.72 2.12
N TYR A 132 15.22 -6.35 1.18
CA TYR A 132 15.62 -7.62 0.55
C TYR A 132 16.10 -7.49 -0.91
N LEU A 133 16.02 -6.29 -1.51
CA LEU A 133 16.46 -5.98 -2.88
C LEU A 133 17.87 -5.39 -2.90
#